data_AF-A0A849G0D0-F1
#
_entry.id   AF-A0A849G0D0-F1
#
_cell.length_a   1.000
_cell.length_b   1.000
_cell.length_c   1.000
_cell.angle_alpha   90.00
_cell.angle_beta   90.00
_cell.angle_gamma   90.00
#
_symmetry.space_group_name_H-M   'P 1'
#
loop_
_entity.id
_entity.type
_entity.pdbx_description
1 polymer ?
#
loop_
_entity_poly.entity_id
_entity_poly.type
_entity_poly.pdbx_seq_one_letter_code
_entity_poly.pdbx_strand_id
1 'polypeptide(L)'
;PTPTAAAEMAVPVRRDLLGWVSEQDARLARGIGQMIDRRRQRLTDLARVLPRPDTLLNDPRQRLDRADERLSRALSTMVERKRARLVETTGALRPSALRSRIDAEQRRLNDRATRLLPGLTRAVARKADDFRSRVARLRPDPLRARVELQRRDLGRVLPRLTQAMNARLGALADRLSALERIRQTLGYEATLARGFAVVRKGEKVVTSAAKARGDIEIEFRDGRVGAKAAPD
;
A
#
# COMPACT_ATOMS: atom_id res chain seq x y z
N PRO A 1 75.38 74.52 120.57
CA PRO A 1 75.12 74.22 119.14
C PRO A 1 75.00 75.52 118.34
N THR A 2 76.00 75.83 117.51
CA THR A 2 75.91 76.95 116.56
C THR A 2 75.14 76.53 115.31
N PRO A 3 74.37 77.43 114.67
CA PRO A 3 73.52 77.12 113.53
C PRO A 3 74.28 76.56 112.31
N THR A 4 75.59 76.78 112.22
CA THR A 4 76.48 76.25 111.18
C THR A 4 76.78 74.75 111.31
N ALA A 5 76.93 74.22 112.54
CA ALA A 5 77.16 72.79 112.74
C ALA A 5 75.93 71.95 112.37
N ALA A 6 74.72 72.50 112.56
CA ALA A 6 73.48 71.87 112.13
C ALA A 6 73.30 71.89 110.61
N ALA A 7 73.84 72.90 109.90
CA ALA A 7 73.80 72.98 108.44
C ALA A 7 74.77 71.97 107.76
N GLU A 8 75.95 71.73 108.33
CA GLU A 8 76.86 70.68 107.83
C GLU A 8 76.35 69.26 108.12
N MET A 9 75.60 69.05 109.20
CA MET A 9 74.95 67.76 109.46
C MET A 9 73.67 67.53 108.64
N ALA A 10 73.01 68.61 108.16
CA ALA A 10 71.77 68.53 107.39
C ALA A 10 71.99 68.42 105.86
N VAL A 11 73.19 68.77 105.35
CA VAL A 11 73.50 68.75 103.92
C VAL A 11 74.47 67.59 103.61
N PRO A 12 74.09 66.63 102.76
CA PRO A 12 74.93 65.47 102.48
C PRO A 12 76.28 65.87 101.85
N VAL A 13 77.34 65.16 102.23
CA VAL A 13 78.70 65.38 101.73
C VAL A 13 78.76 65.10 100.22
N ARG A 14 79.24 66.07 99.43
CA ARG A 14 79.28 65.99 97.95
C ARG A 14 79.92 64.70 97.42
N ARG A 15 80.97 64.19 98.08
CA ARG A 15 81.66 62.96 97.68
C ARG A 15 80.76 61.72 97.80
N ASP A 16 79.91 61.67 98.83
CA ASP A 16 79.01 60.55 99.06
C ASP A 16 77.83 60.58 98.07
N LEU A 17 77.34 61.78 97.72
CA LEU A 17 76.36 61.95 96.64
C LEU A 17 76.93 61.56 95.27
N LEU A 18 78.17 61.94 94.97
CA LEU A 18 78.85 61.50 93.74
C LEU A 18 79.05 59.99 93.69
N GLY A 19 79.40 59.38 94.83
CA GLY A 19 79.47 57.93 94.98
C GLY A 19 78.11 57.26 94.73
N TRP A 20 77.05 57.78 95.34
CA TRP A 20 75.69 57.29 95.17
C TRP A 20 75.21 57.41 93.72
N VAL A 21 75.42 58.56 93.06
CA VAL A 21 75.08 58.76 91.65
C VAL A 21 75.86 57.79 90.76
N SER A 22 77.17 57.62 90.99
CA SER A 22 77.99 56.66 90.24
C SER A 22 77.48 55.22 90.42
N GLU A 23 76.99 54.88 91.61
CA GLU A 23 76.41 53.57 91.89
C GLU A 23 75.03 53.38 91.24
N GLN A 24 74.21 54.43 91.17
CA GLN A 24 72.96 54.44 90.39
C GLN A 24 73.22 54.32 88.89
N ASP A 25 74.21 55.03 88.36
CA ASP A 25 74.64 54.93 86.96
C ASP A 25 75.10 53.50 86.64
N ALA A 26 75.89 52.89 87.53
CA ALA A 26 76.32 51.51 87.37
C ALA A 26 75.14 50.51 87.44
N ARG A 27 74.13 50.77 88.29
CA ARG A 27 72.89 49.96 88.34
C ARG A 27 72.06 50.10 87.06
N LEU A 28 71.87 51.33 86.56
CA LEU A 28 71.19 51.62 85.31
C LEU A 28 71.88 50.97 84.11
N ALA A 29 73.20 51.11 84.01
CA ALA A 29 73.99 50.51 82.94
C ALA A 29 73.88 48.97 82.94
N ARG A 30 73.94 48.34 84.12
CA ARG A 30 73.72 46.89 84.25
C ARG A 30 72.29 46.48 83.89
N GLY A 31 71.28 47.24 84.33
CA GLY A 31 69.87 46.98 84.02
C GLY A 31 69.56 47.07 82.52
N ILE A 32 70.11 48.08 81.84
CA ILE A 32 70.01 48.25 80.39
C ILE A 32 70.72 47.09 79.67
N GLY A 33 71.93 46.74 80.10
CA GLY A 33 72.67 45.59 79.56
C GLY A 33 71.86 44.30 79.63
N GLN A 34 71.35 43.96 80.82
CA GLN A 34 70.53 42.77 81.03
C GLN A 34 69.23 42.80 80.21
N MET A 35 68.59 43.96 80.03
CA MET A 35 67.39 44.10 79.20
C MET A 35 67.71 43.84 77.72
N ILE A 36 68.83 44.35 77.21
CA ILE A 36 69.26 44.12 75.82
C ILE A 36 69.58 42.64 75.62
N ASP A 37 70.30 42.02 76.56
CA ASP A 37 70.67 40.61 76.46
C ASP A 37 69.44 39.69 76.48
N ARG A 38 68.46 39.96 77.36
CA ARG A 38 67.18 39.23 77.37
C ARG A 38 66.40 39.39 76.06
N ARG A 39 66.37 40.61 75.49
CA ARG A 39 65.70 40.86 74.20
C ARG A 39 66.41 40.15 73.05
N ARG A 40 67.75 40.15 73.03
CA ARG A 40 68.56 39.39 72.05
C ARG A 40 68.28 37.90 72.15
N GLN A 41 68.35 37.33 73.36
CA GLN A 41 68.09 35.91 73.58
C GLN A 41 66.69 35.52 73.09
N ARG A 42 65.66 36.30 73.43
CA ARG A 42 64.28 36.05 72.97
C ARG A 42 64.14 36.13 71.45
N LEU A 43 64.87 37.04 70.81
CA LEU A 43 64.89 37.17 69.35
C LEU A 43 65.58 35.96 68.71
N THR A 44 66.68 35.47 69.28
CA THR A 44 67.37 34.26 68.83
C THR A 44 66.50 33.02 69.01
N ASP A 45 65.81 32.88 70.15
CA ASP A 45 64.92 31.75 70.42
C ASP A 45 63.72 31.74 69.45
N LEU A 46 63.10 32.90 69.21
CA LEU A 46 62.00 33.05 68.24
C LEU A 46 62.46 32.81 66.79
N ALA A 47 63.63 33.33 66.42
CA ALA A 47 64.20 33.11 65.08
C ALA A 47 64.52 31.63 64.83
N ARG A 48 64.82 30.86 65.88
CA ARG A 48 65.09 29.42 65.78
C ARG A 48 63.82 28.58 65.61
N VAL A 49 62.69 29.07 66.12
CA VAL A 49 61.37 28.42 65.97
C VAL A 49 60.71 28.82 64.64
N LEU A 50 61.08 29.96 64.05
CA LEU A 50 60.53 30.39 62.77
C LEU A 50 60.93 29.38 61.67
N PRO A 51 59.95 28.79 60.95
CA PRO A 51 60.24 27.93 59.81
C PRO A 51 61.02 28.70 58.76
N ARG A 52 61.92 28.03 58.04
CA ARG A 52 62.65 28.66 56.93
C ARG A 52 61.66 29.25 55.93
N PRO A 53 61.91 30.42 55.34
CA PRO A 53 60.99 31.05 54.38
C PRO A 53 60.61 30.11 53.22
N ASP A 54 61.52 29.24 52.80
CA ASP A 54 61.23 28.21 51.79
C ASP A 54 60.12 27.24 52.22
N THR A 55 60.10 26.84 53.50
CA THR A 55 59.07 25.92 54.02
C THR A 55 57.68 26.56 54.08
N LEU A 56 57.59 27.87 54.28
CA LEU A 56 56.33 28.61 54.25
C LEU A 56 55.78 28.73 52.82
N LEU A 57 56.66 28.77 51.81
CA LEU A 57 56.30 28.91 50.41
C LEU A 57 56.08 27.59 49.68
N ASN A 58 56.54 26.47 50.25
CA ASN A 58 56.41 25.16 49.62
C ASN A 58 54.97 24.73 49.36
N ASP A 59 54.06 24.88 50.34
CA ASP A 59 52.65 24.49 50.13
C ASP A 59 51.93 25.41 49.12
N PRO A 60 52.03 26.75 49.20
CA PRO A 60 51.51 27.64 48.16
C PRO A 60 52.08 27.34 46.76
N ARG A 61 53.39 27.08 46.63
CA ARG A 61 54.02 26.67 45.36
C ARG A 61 53.41 25.37 44.83
N GLN A 62 53.34 24.34 45.67
CA GLN A 62 52.80 23.05 45.27
C GLN A 62 51.32 23.13 44.90
N ARG A 63 50.55 24.02 45.53
CA ARG A 63 49.15 24.30 45.14
C ARG A 63 49.06 25.01 43.80
N LEU A 64 49.94 25.97 43.54
CA LEU A 64 50.03 26.67 42.25
C LEU A 64 50.40 25.70 41.13
N ASP A 65 51.42 24.87 41.33
CA ASP A 65 51.88 23.89 40.34
C ASP A 65 50.75 22.91 39.99
N ARG A 66 50.06 22.36 41.01
CA ARG A 66 48.90 21.50 40.79
C ARG A 66 47.77 22.21 40.05
N ALA A 67 47.50 23.47 40.37
CA ALA A 67 46.47 24.25 39.71
C ALA A 67 46.83 24.50 38.24
N ASP A 68 48.09 24.81 37.95
CA ASP A 68 48.60 25.05 36.60
C ASP A 68 48.52 23.79 35.72
N GLU A 69 48.99 22.65 36.25
CA GLU A 69 48.88 21.38 35.54
C GLU A 69 47.41 20.96 35.33
N ARG A 70 46.54 21.22 36.31
CA ARG A 70 45.11 20.87 36.20
C ARG A 70 44.40 21.79 35.21
N LEU A 71 44.72 23.08 35.20
CA LEU A 71 44.14 24.06 34.30
C LEU A 71 44.49 23.72 32.84
N SER A 72 45.76 23.47 32.57
CA SER A 72 46.24 23.09 31.24
C SER A 72 45.52 21.85 30.70
N ARG A 73 45.44 20.78 31.51
CA ARG A 73 44.72 19.55 31.16
C ARG A 73 43.21 19.78 30.97
N ALA A 74 42.58 20.58 31.83
CA ALA A 74 41.15 20.87 31.74
C ALA A 74 40.81 21.68 30.48
N LEU A 75 41.64 22.67 30.11
CA LEU A 75 41.46 23.46 28.90
C LEU A 75 41.59 22.61 27.64
N SER A 76 42.63 21.77 27.54
CA SER A 76 42.78 20.84 26.40
C SER A 76 41.57 19.91 26.28
N THR A 77 41.14 19.31 27.39
CA THR A 77 39.96 18.42 27.43
C THR A 77 38.68 19.15 27.02
N MET A 78 38.50 20.40 27.47
CA MET A 78 37.35 21.22 27.10
C MET A 78 37.35 21.55 25.61
N VAL A 79 38.49 21.94 25.04
CA VAL A 79 38.62 22.26 23.60
C VAL A 79 38.31 21.03 22.76
N GLU A 80 38.87 19.87 23.09
CA GLU A 80 38.59 18.63 22.36
C GLU A 80 37.11 18.24 22.43
N ARG A 81 36.46 18.35 23.60
CA ARG A 81 35.01 18.09 23.73
C ARG A 81 34.17 19.07 22.91
N LYS A 82 34.50 20.37 22.93
CA LYS A 82 33.78 21.38 22.14
C LYS A 82 33.98 21.15 20.64
N ARG A 83 35.19 20.78 20.21
CA ARG A 83 35.51 20.44 18.83
C ARG A 83 34.75 19.20 18.38
N ALA A 84 34.71 18.15 19.19
CA ALA A 84 33.95 16.93 18.91
C ALA A 84 32.45 17.23 18.75
N ARG A 85 31.85 17.97 19.70
CA ARG A 85 30.43 18.35 19.63
C ARG A 85 30.11 19.22 18.41
N LEU A 86 31.00 20.14 18.04
CA LEU A 86 30.88 20.93 16.82
C LEU A 86 30.94 20.02 15.58
N VAL A 87 31.87 19.08 15.51
CA VAL A 87 31.98 18.15 14.36
C VAL A 87 30.77 17.22 14.27
N GLU A 88 30.23 16.75 15.39
CA GLU A 88 29.04 15.90 15.42
C GLU A 88 27.80 16.66 14.91
N THR A 89 27.59 17.88 15.41
CA THR A 89 26.45 18.72 15.00
C THR A 89 26.58 19.28 13.58
N THR A 90 27.79 19.64 13.14
CA THR A 90 28.03 20.19 11.80
C THR A 90 28.38 19.14 10.75
N GLY A 91 28.66 17.90 11.16
CA GLY A 91 29.05 16.81 10.27
C GLY A 91 28.02 16.52 9.19
N ALA A 92 26.73 16.56 9.55
CA ALA A 92 25.61 16.42 8.62
C ALA A 92 25.41 17.66 7.72
N LEU A 93 25.90 18.83 8.14
CA LEU A 93 25.78 20.10 7.43
C LEU A 93 27.00 20.42 6.57
N ARG A 94 28.00 19.52 6.50
CA ARG A 94 29.17 19.73 5.66
C ARG A 94 28.74 19.89 4.20
N PRO A 95 29.14 20.97 3.51
CA PRO A 95 28.77 21.20 2.11
C PRO A 95 29.12 20.02 1.18
N SER A 96 30.21 19.31 1.45
CA SER A 96 30.62 18.12 0.69
C SER A 96 29.66 16.94 0.87
N ALA A 97 29.17 16.70 2.09
CA ALA A 97 28.21 15.64 2.37
C ALA A 97 26.85 15.94 1.73
N LEU A 98 26.39 17.19 1.82
CA LEU A 98 25.17 17.67 1.14
C LEU A 98 25.28 17.53 -0.38
N ARG A 99 26.39 17.99 -1.00
CA ARG A 99 26.64 17.82 -2.43
C ARG A 99 26.65 16.35 -2.84
N SER A 100 27.38 15.51 -2.10
CA SER A 100 27.44 14.07 -2.38
C SER A 100 26.06 13.41 -2.32
N ARG A 101 25.21 13.83 -1.37
CA ARG A 101 23.84 13.35 -1.24
C ARG A 101 22.96 13.82 -2.40
N ILE A 102 23.07 15.09 -2.80
CA ILE A 102 22.36 15.63 -3.97
C ILE A 102 22.78 14.89 -5.23
N ASP A 103 24.08 14.69 -5.46
CA ASP A 103 24.60 13.97 -6.64
C ASP A 103 24.13 12.51 -6.65
N ALA A 104 24.05 11.85 -5.48
CA ALA A 104 23.53 10.50 -5.37
C ALA A 104 22.03 10.43 -5.74
N GLU A 105 21.21 11.35 -5.24
CA GLU A 105 19.79 11.40 -5.56
C GLU A 105 19.55 11.81 -7.04
N GLN A 106 20.34 12.72 -7.59
CA GLN A 106 20.30 13.06 -9.01
C GLN A 106 20.65 11.85 -9.89
N ARG A 107 21.70 11.10 -9.54
CA ARG A 107 22.05 9.85 -10.26
C ARG A 107 20.91 8.83 -10.19
N ARG A 108 20.28 8.65 -9.03
CA ARG A 108 19.12 7.75 -8.87
C ARG A 108 17.92 8.19 -9.72
N LEU A 109 17.64 9.48 -9.76
CA LEU A 109 16.55 10.04 -10.56
C LEU A 109 16.83 9.84 -12.05
N ASN A 110 18.05 10.12 -12.50
CA ASN A 110 18.46 9.93 -13.89
C ASN A 110 18.37 8.46 -14.30
N ASP A 111 18.91 7.53 -13.50
CA ASP A 111 18.84 6.09 -13.82
C ASP A 111 17.38 5.60 -13.93
N ARG A 112 16.50 6.06 -13.02
CA ARG A 112 15.06 5.76 -13.09
C ARG A 112 14.42 6.38 -14.34
N ALA A 113 14.71 7.63 -14.65
CA ALA A 113 14.18 8.32 -15.82
C ALA A 113 14.60 7.64 -17.13
N THR A 114 15.88 7.26 -17.25
CA THR A 114 16.40 6.55 -18.42
C THR A 114 15.76 5.18 -18.60
N ARG A 115 15.41 4.47 -17.51
CA ARG A 115 14.78 3.15 -17.58
C ARG A 115 13.27 3.20 -17.78
N LEU A 116 12.60 4.28 -17.36
CA LEU A 116 11.15 4.42 -17.38
C LEU A 116 10.61 4.36 -18.82
N LEU A 117 11.12 5.20 -19.72
CA LEU A 117 10.63 5.29 -21.10
C LEU A 117 10.77 3.96 -21.85
N PRO A 118 11.96 3.31 -21.92
CA PRO A 118 12.09 2.00 -22.56
C PRO A 118 11.23 0.91 -21.90
N GLY A 119 11.05 0.98 -20.57
CA GLY A 119 10.18 0.07 -19.83
C GLY A 119 8.73 0.19 -20.27
N LEU A 120 8.21 1.41 -20.35
CA LEU A 120 6.86 1.71 -20.83
C LEU A 120 6.68 1.32 -22.29
N THR A 121 7.63 1.66 -23.17
CA THR A 121 7.57 1.27 -24.59
C THR A 121 7.48 -0.24 -24.76
N ARG A 122 8.31 -1.01 -24.03
CA ARG A 122 8.25 -2.49 -24.04
C ARG A 122 6.94 -3.05 -23.47
N ALA A 123 6.37 -2.41 -22.44
CA ALA A 123 5.10 -2.83 -21.87
C ALA A 123 3.94 -2.61 -22.85
N VAL A 124 3.90 -1.43 -23.49
CA VAL A 124 2.90 -1.09 -24.51
C VAL A 124 3.03 -2.00 -25.73
N ALA A 125 4.25 -2.22 -26.23
CA ALA A 125 4.49 -3.12 -27.37
C ALA A 125 3.97 -4.55 -27.08
N ARG A 126 4.30 -5.11 -25.91
CA ARG A 126 3.80 -6.43 -25.49
C ARG A 126 2.28 -6.48 -25.42
N LYS A 127 1.63 -5.47 -24.85
CA LYS A 127 0.16 -5.40 -24.80
C LYS A 127 -0.47 -5.27 -26.19
N ALA A 128 0.17 -4.53 -27.10
CA ALA A 128 -0.29 -4.40 -28.48
C ALA A 128 -0.11 -5.72 -29.28
N ASP A 129 0.98 -6.46 -29.06
CA ASP A 129 1.20 -7.78 -29.66
C ASP A 129 0.21 -8.81 -29.11
N ASP A 130 0.01 -8.86 -27.79
CA ASP A 130 -0.97 -9.72 -27.13
C ASP A 130 -2.38 -9.46 -27.68
N PHE A 131 -2.77 -8.19 -27.77
CA PHE A 131 -4.06 -7.79 -28.35
C PHE A 131 -4.18 -8.23 -29.81
N ARG A 132 -3.18 -7.95 -30.65
CA ARG A 132 -3.16 -8.39 -32.05
C ARG A 132 -3.25 -9.89 -32.19
N SER A 133 -2.56 -10.66 -31.34
CA SER A 133 -2.62 -12.13 -31.36
C SER A 133 -4.02 -12.66 -31.01
N ARG A 134 -4.72 -12.03 -30.06
CA ARG A 134 -6.10 -12.41 -29.68
C ARG A 134 -7.08 -12.05 -30.78
N VAL A 135 -6.93 -10.87 -31.39
CA VAL A 135 -7.75 -10.44 -32.54
C VAL A 135 -7.51 -11.34 -33.76
N ALA A 136 -6.27 -11.73 -34.04
CA ALA A 136 -5.95 -12.62 -35.17
C ALA A 136 -6.59 -14.02 -35.06
N ARG A 137 -6.90 -14.47 -33.83
CA ARG A 137 -7.65 -15.72 -33.58
C ARG A 137 -9.15 -15.56 -33.82
N LEU A 138 -9.67 -14.35 -33.68
CA LEU A 138 -11.05 -14.02 -34.04
C LEU A 138 -11.13 -13.83 -35.55
N ARG A 139 -11.29 -14.93 -36.29
CA ARG A 139 -11.53 -14.89 -37.73
C ARG A 139 -13.05 -15.01 -38.00
N PRO A 140 -13.76 -13.90 -38.28
CA PRO A 140 -15.19 -13.95 -38.58
C PRO A 140 -15.47 -14.51 -39.97
N ASP A 141 -14.50 -14.46 -40.89
CA ASP A 141 -14.66 -14.87 -42.29
C ASP A 141 -15.05 -16.33 -42.49
N PRO A 142 -14.42 -17.35 -41.85
CA PRO A 142 -14.89 -18.73 -41.97
C PRO A 142 -16.30 -18.94 -41.43
N LEU A 143 -16.69 -18.20 -40.39
CA LEU A 143 -18.06 -18.25 -39.86
C LEU A 143 -19.06 -17.65 -40.87
N ARG A 144 -18.74 -16.48 -41.45
CA ARG A 144 -19.53 -15.84 -42.50
C ARG A 144 -19.65 -16.72 -43.74
N ALA A 145 -18.55 -17.29 -44.21
CA ALA A 145 -18.53 -18.19 -45.36
C ALA A 145 -19.39 -19.45 -45.12
N ARG A 146 -19.33 -20.03 -43.90
CA ARG A 146 -20.18 -21.17 -43.52
C ARG A 146 -21.66 -20.80 -43.50
N VAL A 147 -22.02 -19.64 -42.94
CA VAL A 147 -23.41 -19.15 -42.93
C VAL A 147 -23.91 -18.94 -44.36
N GLU A 148 -23.09 -18.35 -45.24
CA GLU A 148 -23.47 -18.14 -46.64
C GLU A 148 -23.61 -19.45 -47.42
N LEU A 149 -22.74 -20.44 -47.20
CA LEU A 149 -22.89 -21.77 -47.79
C LEU A 149 -24.20 -22.44 -47.33
N GLN A 150 -24.47 -22.44 -46.03
CA GLN A 150 -25.70 -23.01 -45.47
C GLN A 150 -26.96 -22.31 -45.99
N ARG A 151 -26.92 -20.97 -46.15
CA ARG A 151 -28.01 -20.21 -46.77
C ARG A 151 -28.25 -20.62 -48.21
N ARG A 152 -27.19 -20.81 -49.00
CA ARG A 152 -27.31 -21.29 -50.39
C ARG A 152 -27.88 -22.70 -50.45
N ASP A 153 -27.42 -23.59 -49.59
CA ASP A 153 -27.92 -24.98 -49.54
C ASP A 153 -29.40 -25.02 -49.19
N LEU A 154 -29.83 -24.25 -48.17
CA LEU A 154 -31.25 -24.09 -47.83
C LEU A 154 -32.05 -23.51 -49.00
N GLY A 155 -31.52 -22.49 -49.67
CA GLY A 155 -32.13 -21.88 -50.86
C GLY A 155 -32.28 -22.84 -52.04
N ARG A 156 -31.46 -23.89 -52.13
CA ARG A 156 -31.57 -24.94 -53.16
C ARG A 156 -32.54 -26.05 -52.77
N VAL A 157 -32.55 -26.45 -51.50
CA VAL A 157 -33.34 -27.59 -51.02
C VAL A 157 -34.80 -27.20 -50.80
N LEU A 158 -35.06 -26.04 -50.19
CA LEU A 158 -36.42 -25.63 -49.82
C LEU A 158 -37.37 -25.54 -51.03
N PRO A 159 -37.03 -24.88 -52.17
CA PRO A 159 -37.94 -24.81 -53.31
C PRO A 159 -38.25 -26.19 -53.92
N ARG A 160 -37.24 -27.08 -53.97
CA ARG A 160 -37.42 -28.44 -54.49
C ARG A 160 -38.30 -29.29 -53.58
N LEU A 161 -38.12 -29.16 -52.27
CA LEU A 161 -38.97 -29.79 -51.26
C LEU A 161 -40.42 -29.30 -51.41
N THR A 162 -40.63 -27.98 -51.46
CA THR A 162 -41.95 -27.37 -51.63
C THR A 162 -42.60 -27.82 -52.93
N GLN A 163 -41.86 -27.84 -54.05
CA GLN A 163 -42.37 -28.30 -55.33
C GLN A 163 -42.75 -29.79 -55.30
N ALA A 164 -41.90 -30.65 -54.72
CA ALA A 164 -42.18 -32.08 -54.59
C ALA A 164 -43.40 -32.34 -53.68
N MET A 165 -43.53 -31.60 -52.57
CA MET A 165 -44.69 -31.66 -51.69
C MET A 165 -45.96 -31.22 -52.40
N ASN A 166 -45.92 -30.09 -53.12
CA ASN A 166 -47.07 -29.59 -53.87
C ASN A 166 -47.50 -30.57 -54.98
N ALA A 167 -46.54 -31.14 -55.72
CA ALA A 167 -46.82 -32.16 -56.72
C ALA A 167 -47.43 -33.42 -56.10
N ARG A 168 -46.93 -33.86 -54.94
CA ARG A 168 -47.48 -35.01 -54.21
C ARG A 168 -48.89 -34.76 -53.72
N LEU A 169 -49.15 -33.59 -53.14
CA LEU A 169 -50.49 -33.20 -52.68
C LEU A 169 -51.46 -33.07 -53.87
N GLY A 170 -51.03 -32.49 -54.99
CA GLY A 170 -51.80 -32.43 -56.23
C GLY A 170 -52.17 -33.82 -56.76
N ALA A 171 -51.20 -34.73 -56.88
CA ALA A 171 -51.46 -36.09 -57.34
C ALA A 171 -52.42 -36.87 -56.41
N LEU A 172 -52.33 -36.64 -55.09
CA LEU A 172 -53.28 -37.22 -54.13
C LEU A 172 -54.69 -36.64 -54.30
N ALA A 173 -54.81 -35.33 -54.53
CA ALA A 173 -56.08 -34.67 -54.80
C ALA A 173 -56.71 -35.13 -56.13
N ASP A 174 -55.92 -35.29 -57.18
CA ASP A 174 -56.36 -35.82 -58.47
C ASP A 174 -56.85 -37.26 -58.35
N ARG A 175 -56.12 -38.10 -57.60
CA ARG A 175 -56.53 -39.49 -57.32
C ARG A 175 -57.83 -39.54 -56.54
N LEU A 176 -58.00 -38.68 -55.54
CA LEU A 176 -59.24 -38.58 -54.77
C LEU A 176 -60.42 -38.13 -55.65
N SER A 177 -60.20 -37.15 -56.50
CA SER A 177 -61.18 -36.68 -57.49
C SER A 177 -61.56 -37.77 -58.50
N ALA A 178 -60.60 -38.56 -58.98
CA ALA A 178 -60.86 -39.67 -59.89
C ALA A 178 -61.66 -40.79 -59.21
N LEU A 179 -61.32 -41.14 -57.97
CA LEU A 179 -62.10 -42.09 -57.17
C LEU A 179 -63.52 -41.59 -56.93
N GLU A 180 -63.71 -40.29 -56.71
CA GLU A 180 -65.05 -39.71 -56.57
C GLU A 180 -65.85 -39.78 -57.88
N ARG A 181 -65.24 -39.52 -59.04
CA ARG A 181 -65.90 -39.72 -60.35
C ARG A 181 -66.29 -41.18 -60.59
N ILE A 182 -65.44 -42.13 -60.20
CA ILE A 182 -65.74 -43.56 -60.27
C ILE A 182 -66.90 -43.89 -59.33
N ARG A 183 -66.91 -43.35 -58.10
CA ARG A 183 -68.01 -43.52 -57.15
C ARG A 183 -69.33 -42.97 -57.70
N GLN A 184 -69.29 -41.82 -58.37
CA GLN A 184 -70.49 -41.21 -58.99
C GLN A 184 -70.99 -42.02 -60.18
N THR A 185 -70.11 -42.51 -61.05
CA THR A 185 -70.49 -43.25 -62.26
C THR A 185 -70.95 -44.68 -61.99
N LEU A 186 -70.35 -45.36 -61.01
CA LEU A 186 -70.77 -46.69 -60.54
C LEU A 186 -71.80 -46.62 -59.40
N GLY A 187 -72.11 -45.40 -58.94
CA GLY A 187 -73.11 -45.14 -57.92
C GLY A 187 -74.51 -45.39 -58.46
N TYR A 188 -75.39 -45.91 -57.59
CA TYR A 188 -76.76 -46.24 -57.98
C TYR A 188 -77.55 -45.01 -58.46
N GLU A 189 -77.16 -43.80 -58.03
CA GLU A 189 -77.71 -42.51 -58.49
C GLU A 189 -77.50 -42.27 -59.99
N ALA A 190 -76.35 -42.64 -60.55
CA ALA A 190 -76.11 -42.52 -61.99
C ALA A 190 -76.87 -43.58 -62.81
N THR A 191 -77.13 -44.76 -62.23
CA THR A 191 -78.03 -45.74 -62.85
C THR A 191 -79.50 -45.31 -62.80
N LEU A 192 -79.94 -44.65 -61.71
CA LEU A 192 -81.26 -44.02 -61.63
C LEU A 192 -81.41 -42.91 -62.69
N ALA A 193 -80.37 -42.10 -62.89
CA ALA A 193 -80.36 -41.04 -63.90
C ALA A 193 -80.43 -41.57 -65.36
N ARG A 194 -80.00 -42.81 -65.59
CA ARG A 194 -80.05 -43.51 -66.91
C ARG A 194 -81.38 -44.24 -67.17
N GLY A 195 -82.37 -44.09 -66.29
CA GLY A 195 -83.73 -44.62 -66.48
C GLY A 195 -83.98 -46.01 -65.89
N PHE A 196 -83.05 -46.54 -65.10
CA PHE A 196 -83.27 -47.77 -64.33
C PHE A 196 -83.91 -47.43 -62.98
N ALA A 197 -84.74 -48.32 -62.45
CA ALA A 197 -85.39 -48.14 -61.16
C ALA A 197 -84.81 -49.12 -60.13
N VAL A 198 -84.52 -48.65 -58.92
CA VAL A 198 -84.00 -49.51 -57.85
C VAL A 198 -85.18 -50.03 -57.05
N VAL A 199 -85.38 -51.35 -57.07
CA VAL A 199 -86.46 -52.01 -56.32
C VAL A 199 -85.96 -52.34 -54.91
N ARG A 200 -86.63 -51.78 -53.91
CA ARG A 200 -86.35 -51.99 -52.48
C ARG A 200 -87.52 -52.72 -51.83
N LYS A 201 -87.21 -53.52 -50.81
CA LYS A 201 -88.19 -54.13 -49.91
C LYS A 201 -87.73 -53.84 -48.48
N GLY A 202 -88.25 -52.75 -47.90
CA GLY A 202 -87.68 -52.14 -46.68
C GLY A 202 -86.29 -51.55 -46.94
N GLU A 203 -85.34 -51.79 -46.03
CA GLU A 203 -83.96 -51.26 -46.16
C GLU A 203 -83.08 -52.01 -47.16
N LYS A 204 -83.52 -53.18 -47.65
CA LYS A 204 -82.72 -54.04 -48.53
C LYS A 204 -83.09 -53.84 -50.00
N VAL A 205 -82.07 -53.70 -50.84
CA VAL A 205 -82.22 -53.68 -52.31
C VAL A 205 -82.47 -55.10 -52.79
N VAL A 206 -83.48 -55.28 -53.64
CA VAL A 206 -83.89 -56.57 -54.17
C VAL A 206 -83.41 -56.70 -55.61
N THR A 207 -82.53 -57.67 -55.87
CA THR A 207 -81.84 -57.83 -57.16
C THR A 207 -82.36 -58.97 -58.03
N SER A 208 -83.44 -59.66 -57.63
CA SER A 208 -84.00 -60.80 -58.37
C SER A 208 -85.53 -60.83 -58.30
N ALA A 209 -86.20 -61.15 -59.43
CA ALA A 209 -87.65 -61.15 -59.55
C ALA A 209 -88.35 -62.10 -58.56
N ALA A 210 -87.76 -63.27 -58.28
CA ALA A 210 -88.30 -64.24 -57.31
C ALA A 210 -88.39 -63.68 -55.87
N LYS A 211 -87.53 -62.73 -55.51
CA LYS A 211 -87.50 -62.08 -54.18
C LYS A 211 -88.32 -60.79 -54.13
N ALA A 212 -88.74 -60.27 -55.29
CA ALA A 212 -89.55 -59.07 -55.42
C ALA A 212 -91.06 -59.39 -55.37
N ARG A 213 -91.51 -60.22 -54.41
CA ARG A 213 -92.93 -60.57 -54.22
C ARG A 213 -93.56 -59.74 -53.09
N GLY A 214 -94.78 -59.23 -53.30
CA GLY A 214 -95.53 -58.42 -52.33
C GLY A 214 -95.30 -56.91 -52.48
N ASP A 215 -95.48 -56.14 -51.40
CA ASP A 215 -95.24 -54.70 -51.36
C ASP A 215 -93.74 -54.40 -51.57
N ILE A 216 -93.44 -53.66 -52.63
CA ILE A 216 -92.09 -53.20 -52.98
C ILE A 216 -92.12 -51.69 -53.20
N GLU A 217 -91.00 -51.04 -52.94
CA GLU A 217 -90.82 -49.61 -53.20
C GLU A 217 -89.84 -49.46 -54.36
N ILE A 218 -90.27 -48.78 -55.40
CA ILE A 218 -89.47 -48.55 -56.60
C ILE A 218 -88.97 -47.11 -56.55
N GLU A 219 -87.66 -46.96 -56.45
CA GLU A 219 -86.99 -45.67 -56.47
C GLU A 219 -86.64 -45.31 -57.91
N PHE A 220 -87.19 -44.19 -58.39
CA PHE A 220 -86.86 -43.55 -59.65
C PHE A 220 -85.99 -42.31 -59.40
N ARG A 221 -85.48 -41.71 -60.49
CA ARG A 221 -84.66 -40.50 -60.43
C ARG A 221 -85.36 -39.33 -59.70
N ASP A 222 -86.67 -39.25 -59.84
CA ASP A 222 -87.53 -38.11 -59.49
C ASP A 222 -88.44 -38.37 -58.28
N GLY A 223 -88.46 -39.59 -57.73
CA GLY A 223 -89.25 -39.93 -56.56
C GLY A 223 -89.35 -41.43 -56.29
N ARG A 224 -89.99 -41.79 -55.18
CA ARG A 224 -90.26 -43.19 -54.81
C ARG A 224 -91.73 -43.50 -54.97
N VAL A 225 -92.03 -44.69 -55.51
CA VAL A 225 -93.40 -45.15 -55.75
C VAL A 225 -93.58 -46.54 -55.14
N GLY A 226 -94.64 -46.73 -54.37
CA GLY A 226 -95.04 -48.04 -53.87
C GLY A 226 -95.70 -48.86 -54.97
N ALA A 227 -95.22 -50.08 -55.20
CA ALA A 227 -95.77 -51.01 -56.17
C ALA A 227 -96.01 -52.40 -55.53
N LYS A 228 -97.03 -53.11 -56.01
CA LYS A 228 -97.33 -54.49 -55.62
C LYS A 228 -96.98 -55.41 -56.77
N ALA A 229 -96.00 -56.29 -56.58
CA ALA A 229 -95.65 -57.28 -57.58
C ALA A 229 -96.58 -58.50 -57.49
N ALA A 230 -97.41 -58.70 -58.50
CA ALA A 230 -98.31 -59.84 -58.62
C ALA A 230 -97.52 -61.11 -59.04
N PRO A 231 -97.87 -62.30 -58.53
CA PRO A 231 -97.29 -63.55 -59.00
C PRO A 231 -97.90 -63.96 -60.34
N ASP A 232 -97.06 -64.41 -61.29
CA ASP A 232 -97.51 -65.30 -62.37
C ASP A 232 -98.04 -66.62 -61.78
#